data_AF-A0A9E6A1K7-F1
#
_entry.id   AF-A0A9E6A1K7-F1
#
_cell.length_a   1.000
_cell.length_b   1.000
_cell.length_c   1.000
_cell.angle_alpha   90.00
_cell.angle_beta   90.00
_cell.angle_gamma   90.00
#
_symmetry.space_group_name_H-M   'P 1'
#
loop_
_entity.id
_entity.type
_entity.pdbx_description
1 polymer ?
#
loop_
_entity_poly.entity_id
_entity_poly.type
_entity_poly.pdbx_seq_one_letter_code
_entity_poly.pdbx_strand_id
1 'polypeptide(L)' 'QYAPQYGGYCAWAVAQGKTAKGDARRWAIVDDKLYLNYNKGIQRKWDKDRSGFITSADTNWPTVLQD' A
#
# COMPACT_ATOMS: atom_id res chain seq x y z
N GLN A 1 -11.49 -14.13 -2.64
CA GLN A 1 -11.22 -12.87 -3.37
C GLN A 1 -10.81 -11.83 -2.33
N TYR A 2 -9.70 -11.12 -2.51
CA TYR A 2 -9.20 -10.15 -1.52
C TYR A 2 -9.58 -8.73 -1.93
N ALA A 3 -10.15 -7.96 -1.00
CA ALA A 3 -10.25 -6.51 -1.15
C ALA A 3 -8.87 -5.88 -0.86
N PRO A 4 -8.46 -4.81 -1.58
CA PRO A 4 -7.22 -4.10 -1.25
C PRO A 4 -7.30 -3.49 0.15
N GLN A 5 -6.27 -3.72 0.97
CA GLN A 5 -6.17 -3.29 2.36
C GLN A 5 -6.39 -1.77 2.52
N TYR A 6 -5.90 -0.97 1.56
CA TYR A 6 -6.01 0.49 1.57
C TYR A 6 -6.93 1.00 0.47
N GLY A 7 -8.09 0.37 0.24
CA GLY A 7 -9.14 0.91 -0.64
C GLY A 7 -8.74 1.10 -2.11
N GLY A 8 -7.69 0.42 -2.57
CA GLY A 8 -7.16 0.54 -3.93
C GLY A 8 -5.99 1.53 -4.06
N TYR A 9 -5.57 2.19 -2.98
CA TYR A 9 -4.40 3.05 -2.96
C TYR A 9 -3.10 2.26 -2.82
N CYS A 10 -2.01 2.87 -3.27
CA CYS A 10 -0.66 2.36 -3.16
C CYS A 10 -0.24 2.27 -1.69
N ALA A 11 0.07 1.07 -1.21
CA ALA A 11 0.52 0.82 0.16
C ALA A 11 1.75 1.65 0.53
N TRP A 12 2.69 1.83 -0.40
CA TRP A 12 3.85 2.68 -0.17
C TRP A 12 3.47 4.16 -0.06
N ALA A 13 2.51 4.66 -0.83
CA ALA A 13 2.08 6.06 -0.71
C ALA A 13 1.39 6.31 0.63
N VAL A 14 0.50 5.39 1.03
CA VAL A 14 -0.20 5.43 2.32
C VAL A 14 0.81 5.42 3.48
N ALA A 15 1.87 4.62 3.38
CA ALA A 15 2.97 4.63 4.36
C ALA A 15 3.65 5.98 4.51
N GLN A 16 3.65 6.81 3.46
CA GLN A 16 4.24 8.16 3.45
C GLN A 16 3.21 9.26 3.78
N GLY A 17 2.03 8.91 4.30
CA GLY A 17 0.97 9.85 4.61
C GLY A 17 0.36 10.51 3.37
N LYS A 18 0.35 9.82 2.22
CA LYS A 18 -0.23 10.32 0.96
C LYS A 18 -1.09 9.26 0.30
N THR A 19 -1.93 9.67 -0.66
CA THR A 19 -2.62 8.74 -1.54
C THR A 19 -1.99 8.72 -2.93
N ALA A 20 -2.01 7.54 -3.57
CA ALA A 20 -1.75 7.38 -4.99
C ALA A 20 -2.50 6.14 -5.46
N LYS A 21 -3.08 6.15 -6.66
CA LYS A 21 -3.82 4.99 -7.19
C LYS A 21 -2.90 3.76 -7.30
N GLY A 22 -3.33 2.62 -6.78
CA GLY A 22 -2.63 1.34 -6.98
C GLY A 22 -2.82 0.80 -8.39
N ASP A 23 -1.81 0.12 -8.93
CA ASP A 23 -1.90 -0.68 -10.16
C ASP A 23 -2.21 -2.13 -9.79
N ALA A 24 -3.30 -2.68 -10.31
CA ALA A 24 -3.73 -4.06 -10.08
C ALA A 24 -2.73 -5.11 -10.59
N ARG A 25 -1.71 -4.73 -11.38
CA ARG A 25 -0.60 -5.58 -11.80
C ARG A 25 0.61 -5.51 -10.86
N ARG A 26 0.55 -4.67 -9.84
CA ARG A 26 1.62 -4.40 -8.86
C ARG A 26 1.09 -4.71 -7.48
N TRP A 27 0.84 -5.99 -7.23
CA TRP A 27 0.23 -6.45 -6.00
C TRP A 27 1.14 -7.43 -5.24
N ALA A 28 0.86 -7.56 -3.95
CA ALA A 28 1.35 -8.64 -3.10
C ALA A 28 0.26 -9.05 -2.12
N ILE A 29 0.21 -10.33 -1.78
CA ILE A 29 -0.49 -10.81 -0.60
C ILE A 29 0.53 -10.91 0.53
N VAL A 30 0.22 -10.33 1.69
CA VAL A 30 1.00 -10.45 2.93
C VAL A 30 -0.01 -10.69 4.04
N ASP A 31 0.16 -11.76 4.80
CA ASP A 31 -0.73 -12.15 5.91
C ASP A 31 -2.22 -12.09 5.52
N ASP A 32 -2.57 -12.75 4.41
CA ASP A 32 -3.92 -12.80 3.82
C ASP A 32 -4.56 -11.45 3.48
N LYS A 33 -3.76 -10.40 3.34
CA LYS A 33 -4.20 -9.07 2.91
C LYS A 33 -3.61 -8.68 1.56
N LEU A 34 -4.43 -8.08 0.69
CA LEU A 34 -4.01 -7.60 -0.62
C LEU A 34 -3.48 -6.17 -0.56
N TYR A 35 -2.24 -5.99 -0.97
CA TYR A 35 -1.59 -4.69 -1.08
C TYR A 35 -1.33 -4.37 -2.55
N LEU A 36 -1.60 -3.13 -2.94
CA LEU A 36 -1.28 -2.61 -4.27
C LEU A 36 -0.14 -1.60 -4.19
N ASN A 37 0.62 -1.45 -5.26
CA ASN A 37 1.61 -0.40 -5.44
C ASN A 37 1.38 0.38 -6.72
N TYR A 38 1.90 1.61 -6.79
CA TYR A 38 1.66 2.53 -7.90
C TYR A 38 2.28 2.04 -9.23
N ASN A 39 3.53 1.55 -9.18
CA ASN A 39 4.24 1.06 -10.35
C ASN A 39 5.33 0.05 -9.94
N LYS A 40 6.03 -0.55 -10.93
CA LYS A 40 7.09 -1.55 -10.69
C LYS A 40 8.25 -1.01 -9.85
N GLY A 41 8.61 0.27 -9.99
CA GLY A 41 9.70 0.89 -9.23
C GLY A 41 9.34 1.07 -7.75
N ILE A 42 8.13 1.54 -7.47
CA ILE A 42 7.60 1.68 -6.12
C ILE A 42 7.39 0.30 -5.47
N GLN A 43 6.90 -0.69 -6.21
CA GLN A 43 6.80 -2.06 -5.72
C GLN A 43 8.16 -2.59 -5.27
N ARG A 44 9.22 -2.45 -6.10
CA ARG A 44 10.58 -2.84 -5.69
C ARG A 44 11.08 -2.09 -4.46
N LYS A 45 10.69 -0.82 -4.28
CA LYS A 45 11.05 -0.06 -3.07
C LYS A 45 10.32 -0.58 -1.84
N TRP A 46 9.02 -0.85 -2.00
CA TRP A 46 8.17 -1.41 -0.95
C TRP A 46 8.62 -2.82 -0.55
N ASP A 47 9.02 -3.64 -1.51
CA ASP A 47 9.52 -5.01 -1.29
C ASP A 47 10.78 -5.09 -0.43
N LYS A 48 11.56 -4.00 -0.31
CA LYS A 48 12.75 -3.96 0.56
C LYS A 48 12.41 -3.97 2.04
N ASP A 49 11.22 -3.49 2.41
CA ASP A 49 10.74 -3.46 3.79
C ASP A 49 9.21 -3.43 3.83
N ARG A 50 8.59 -4.54 3.44
CA ARG A 50 7.13 -4.65 3.42
C ARG A 50 6.54 -4.41 4.80
N SER A 51 7.13 -5.01 5.84
CA SER A 51 6.60 -4.95 7.21
C SER A 51 6.61 -3.52 7.77
N GLY A 52 7.69 -2.77 7.55
CA GLY A 52 7.80 -1.38 7.99
C GLY A 52 6.82 -0.49 7.25
N PHE A 53 6.73 -0.62 5.92
CA PHE A 53 5.76 0.17 5.16
C PHE A 53 4.31 -0.20 5.47
N ILE A 54 4.00 -1.47 5.75
CA ILE A 54 2.65 -1.88 6.18
C ILE A 54 2.33 -1.23 7.52
N THR A 55 3.22 -1.31 8.51
CA THR A 55 3.03 -0.72 9.84
C THR A 55 2.78 0.80 9.76
N SER A 56 3.60 1.51 8.97
CA SER A 56 3.43 2.95 8.74
C SER A 56 2.12 3.26 8.01
N ALA A 57 1.76 2.46 7.01
CA ALA A 57 0.52 2.65 6.26
C ALA A 57 -0.73 2.39 7.12
N ASP A 58 -0.71 1.35 7.97
CA ASP A 58 -1.77 1.05 8.93
C ASP A 58 -1.95 2.19 9.94
N THR A 59 -0.86 2.89 10.31
CA THR A 59 -0.92 4.07 11.19
C THR A 59 -1.58 5.27 10.50
N ASN A 60 -1.30 5.48 9.21
CA ASN A 60 -1.84 6.61 8.45
C ASN A 60 -3.27 6.35 7.94
N TRP A 61 -3.68 5.10 7.82
CA TRP A 61 -4.97 4.71 7.28
C TRP A 61 -6.04 4.62 8.39
N PRO A 62 -7.25 5.19 8.20
CA PRO A 62 -7.76 5.90 7.02
C PRO A 62 -7.55 7.43 7.07
N THR A 63 -6.84 7.97 8.07
CA THR A 63 -6.70 9.43 8.28
C THR A 63 -6.13 10.16 7.06
N VAL A 64 -5.27 9.52 6.26
CA VAL A 64 -4.74 10.02 4.98
C VAL A 64 -5.81 10.37 3.92
N LEU A 65 -7.07 10.01 4.15
CA LEU A 65 -8.20 10.38 3.29
C LEU A 65 -8.81 11.74 3.63
N GLN A 66 -8.40 12.38 4.72
CA GLN A 66 -8.97 13.64 5.22
C GLN A 66 -8.18 14.89 4.78
N ASP A 67 -7.11 14.71 4.00
CA ASP A 67 -6.28 15.79 3.43
C ASP A 67 -6.83 16.32 2.09
#